data_AF-A0A2H0CWN1-F1
#
_entry.id   AF-A0A2H0CWN1-F1
#
_cell.length_a   1.000
_cell.length_b   1.000
_cell.length_c   1.000
_cell.angle_alpha   90.00
_cell.angle_beta   90.00
_cell.angle_gamma   90.00
#
_symmetry.space_group_name_H-M   'P 1'
#
loop_
_entity.id
_entity.type
_entity.pdbx_description
1 polymer ?
#
loop_
_entity_poly.entity_id
_entity_poly.type
_entity_poly.pdbx_seq_one_letter_code
_entity_poly.pdbx_strand_id
1 'polypeptide(L)'
;MNLAVVFGYYIVWHYTGAFRAIFGVWTNFIWFLYNFFSIPLLFRTLFSPWQRLDIERRRGFNFEEFGTALIVNTIMRIVGFGVKSITIMFGLASLLALVVAGILFFFVWILLPVIITGLFFTGLFKLVV
;
A
#
# COMPACT_ATOMS: atom_id res chain seq x y z
N MET A 1 5.13 44.45 1.35
CA MET A 1 4.29 43.52 0.56
C MET A 1 2.90 43.50 1.17
N ASN A 2 1.84 43.71 0.37
CA ASN A 2 0.47 43.83 0.90
C ASN A 2 -0.03 42.45 1.38
N LEU A 3 -0.58 42.38 2.60
CA LEU A 3 -1.13 41.15 3.20
C LEU A 3 -2.21 40.50 2.32
N ALA A 4 -3.02 41.31 1.64
CA ALA A 4 -4.07 40.81 0.74
C ALA A 4 -3.48 40.01 -0.44
N VAL A 5 -2.32 40.44 -0.96
CA VAL A 5 -1.64 39.77 -2.06
C VAL A 5 -1.08 38.42 -1.60
N VAL A 6 -0.44 38.38 -0.43
CA VAL A 6 0.09 37.14 0.15
C VAL A 6 -1.03 36.13 0.42
N PHE A 7 -2.15 36.59 0.97
CA PHE A 7 -3.32 35.74 1.22
C PHE A 7 -3.88 35.14 -0.07
N GLY A 8 -4.02 35.95 -1.13
CA GLY A 8 -4.44 35.46 -2.45
C GLY A 8 -3.51 34.38 -3.00
N TYR A 9 -2.19 34.59 -2.94
CA TYR A 9 -1.21 33.58 -3.36
C TYR A 9 -1.31 32.29 -2.54
N TYR A 10 -1.50 32.41 -1.23
CA TYR A 10 -1.66 31.25 -0.35
C TYR A 10 -2.89 30.42 -0.75
N ILE A 11 -4.06 31.05 -0.94
CA ILE A 11 -5.29 30.34 -1.32
C ILE A 11 -5.11 29.62 -2.66
N VAL A 12 -4.56 30.32 -3.67
CA VAL A 12 -4.29 29.71 -4.97
C VAL A 12 -3.35 28.53 -4.83
N TRP A 13 -2.23 28.69 -4.11
CA TRP A 13 -1.26 27.62 -3.88
C TRP A 13 -1.87 26.42 -3.14
N HIS A 14 -2.65 26.67 -2.08
CA HIS A 14 -3.25 25.65 -1.21
C HIS A 14 -4.15 24.70 -1.98
N TYR A 15 -4.97 25.25 -2.89
CA TYR A 15 -5.93 24.49 -3.70
C TYR A 15 -5.37 24.03 -5.06
N THR A 16 -4.15 24.41 -5.43
CA THR A 16 -3.55 24.01 -6.72
C THR A 16 -2.19 23.33 -6.54
N GLY A 17 -1.13 24.11 -6.30
CA GLY A 17 0.25 23.63 -6.23
C GLY A 17 0.46 22.61 -5.12
N ALA A 18 0.02 22.92 -3.90
CA ALA A 18 0.11 22.01 -2.77
C ALA A 18 -0.71 20.74 -3.00
N PHE A 19 -1.94 20.89 -3.50
CA PHE A 19 -2.83 19.77 -3.80
C PHE A 19 -2.19 18.78 -4.79
N ARG A 20 -1.60 19.29 -5.88
CA ARG A 20 -0.88 18.45 -6.86
C ARG A 20 0.35 17.77 -6.26
N ALA A 21 1.12 18.48 -5.42
CA ALA A 21 2.29 17.92 -4.77
C ALA A 21 1.91 16.77 -3.81
N ILE A 22 0.88 16.97 -2.98
CA ILE A 22 0.35 15.95 -2.07
C ILE A 22 -0.14 14.73 -2.86
N PHE A 23 -0.85 14.96 -3.98
CA PHE A 23 -1.32 13.87 -4.83
C PHE A 23 -0.17 13.06 -5.41
N GLY A 24 0.89 13.73 -5.88
CA GLY A 24 2.11 13.06 -6.35
C GLY A 24 2.76 12.18 -5.26
N VAL A 25 2.86 12.70 -4.03
CA VAL A 25 3.38 11.93 -2.89
C VAL A 25 2.49 10.72 -2.60
N TRP A 26 1.18 10.89 -2.58
CA TRP A 26 0.23 9.81 -2.35
C TRP A 26 0.34 8.72 -3.41
N THR A 27 0.42 9.08 -4.69
CA THR A 27 0.62 8.11 -5.78
C THR A 27 1.97 7.39 -5.68
N ASN A 28 3.03 8.07 -5.23
CA ASN A 28 4.33 7.44 -5.01
C ASN A 28 4.28 6.40 -3.89
N PHE A 29 3.55 6.65 -2.81
CA PHE A 29 3.34 5.64 -1.77
C PHE A 29 2.53 4.44 -2.27
N ILE A 30 1.50 4.66 -3.10
CA ILE A 30 0.73 3.56 -3.69
C ILE A 30 1.63 2.71 -4.60
N TRP A 31 2.41 3.36 -5.45
CA TRP A 31 3.39 2.69 -6.30
C TRP A 31 4.43 1.93 -5.47
N PHE A 32 4.94 2.54 -4.41
CA PHE A 32 5.89 1.91 -3.49
C PHE A 32 5.28 0.64 -2.87
N LEU A 33 4.10 0.70 -2.26
CA LEU A 33 3.49 -0.48 -1.63
C LEU A 33 3.19 -1.58 -2.64
N TYR A 34 2.70 -1.22 -3.83
CA TYR A 34 2.41 -2.17 -4.90
C TYR A 34 3.66 -2.96 -5.32
N ASN A 35 4.83 -2.30 -5.38
CA ASN A 35 6.10 -2.92 -5.72
C ASN A 35 6.80 -3.61 -4.52
N PHE A 36 6.72 -3.01 -3.33
CA PHE A 36 7.31 -3.54 -2.10
C PHE A 36 6.75 -4.92 -1.77
N PHE A 37 5.42 -5.08 -1.84
CA PHE A 37 4.78 -6.38 -1.70
C PHE A 37 4.86 -7.24 -2.96
N SER A 38 5.42 -6.73 -4.06
CA SER A 38 5.54 -7.44 -5.35
C SER A 38 4.21 -8.05 -5.80
N ILE A 39 3.11 -7.33 -5.58
CA ILE A 39 1.73 -7.83 -5.78
C ILE A 39 1.55 -8.53 -7.13
N PRO A 40 1.92 -7.93 -8.29
CA PRO A 40 1.71 -8.59 -9.59
C PRO A 40 2.53 -9.88 -9.74
N LEU A 41 3.73 -9.95 -9.16
CA LEU A 41 4.55 -11.16 -9.19
C LEU A 41 3.98 -12.26 -8.31
N LEU A 42 3.47 -11.92 -7.11
CA LEU A 42 2.85 -12.88 -6.21
C LEU A 42 1.59 -13.49 -6.82
N PHE A 43 0.75 -12.70 -7.49
CA PHE A 43 -0.41 -13.21 -8.21
C PHE A 43 -0.01 -14.14 -9.37
N ARG A 44 1.01 -13.79 -10.16
CA ARG A 44 1.48 -14.64 -11.27
C ARG A 44 2.09 -15.96 -10.80
N THR A 45 2.69 -15.98 -9.61
CA THR A 45 3.38 -17.15 -9.07
C THR A 45 2.61 -17.87 -7.96
N LEU A 46 1.32 -17.55 -7.77
CA LEU A 46 0.51 -18.04 -6.65
C LEU A 46 0.50 -19.57 -6.55
N PHE A 47 0.45 -20.25 -7.69
CA PHE A 47 0.46 -21.73 -7.78
C PHE A 47 1.83 -22.32 -8.13
N SER A 48 2.87 -21.48 -8.22
CA SER A 48 4.24 -21.94 -8.44
C SER A 48 4.80 -22.59 -7.17
N PRO A 49 5.45 -23.77 -7.26
CA PRO A 49 6.05 -24.42 -6.11
C PRO A 49 7.08 -23.50 -5.43
N TRP A 50 7.08 -23.48 -4.09
CA TRP A 50 7.95 -22.59 -3.30
C TRP A 50 9.44 -22.92 -3.47
N GLN A 51 9.79 -24.19 -3.32
CA GLN A 51 11.16 -24.69 -3.52
C GLN A 51 11.07 -25.96 -4.36
N ARG A 52 11.87 -26.03 -5.41
CA ARG A 52 12.07 -27.29 -6.14
C ARG A 52 13.06 -28.11 -5.33
N LEU A 53 12.58 -29.22 -4.75
CA LEU A 53 13.46 -30.24 -4.23
C LEU A 53 13.82 -31.13 -5.42
N ASP A 54 15.06 -31.03 -5.89
CA ASP A 54 15.59 -31.93 -6.92
C ASP A 54 15.82 -33.29 -6.27
N ILE A 55 14.79 -34.14 -6.36
CA ILE A 55 14.92 -35.56 -6.06
C ILE A 55 15.70 -36.15 -7.23
N GLU A 56 16.97 -36.50 -7.02
CA GLU A 56 17.80 -37.19 -8.02
C GLU A 56 17.08 -38.48 -8.46
N ARG A 57 16.49 -38.46 -9.67
CA ARG A 57 15.91 -39.65 -10.28
C ARG A 57 17.03 -40.64 -10.59
N ARG A 58 17.06 -41.78 -9.90
CA ARG A 58 17.91 -42.89 -10.31
C ARG A 58 17.42 -43.43 -11.66
N ARG A 59 18.35 -43.93 -12.49
CA ARG A 59 18.02 -44.53 -13.81
C ARG A 59 17.09 -45.75 -13.60
N GLY A 60 15.81 -45.60 -13.94
CA GLY A 60 14.78 -46.65 -13.86
C GLY A 60 13.40 -46.04 -13.57
N PHE A 61 12.31 -46.68 -13.99
CA PHE A 61 10.96 -46.23 -13.66
C PHE A 61 10.54 -46.87 -12.33
N ASN A 62 10.67 -46.11 -11.22
CA ASN A 62 10.25 -46.55 -9.89
C ASN A 62 8.95 -45.82 -9.48
N PHE A 63 7.85 -46.59 -9.34
CA PHE A 63 6.54 -46.06 -8.94
C PHE A 63 6.57 -45.40 -7.54
N GLU A 64 7.42 -45.88 -6.64
CA GLU A 64 7.55 -45.36 -5.27
C GLU A 64 8.20 -43.97 -5.27
N GLU A 65 9.25 -43.77 -6.09
CA GLU A 65 9.90 -42.47 -6.27
C GLU A 65 8.96 -41.45 -6.93
N PHE A 66 8.13 -41.90 -7.89
CA PHE A 66 7.13 -41.04 -8.53
C PHE A 66 6.06 -40.55 -7.53
N GLY A 67 5.51 -41.46 -6.71
CA GLY A 67 4.53 -41.10 -5.69
C GLY A 67 5.10 -40.13 -4.66
N THR A 68 6.33 -40.38 -4.19
CA THR A 68 7.02 -39.50 -3.24
C THR A 68 7.24 -38.11 -3.84
N ALA A 69 7.71 -38.01 -5.08
CA ALA A 69 7.91 -36.73 -5.75
C ALA A 69 6.59 -35.97 -5.97
N LEU A 70 5.48 -36.67 -6.23
CA LEU A 70 4.16 -36.06 -6.40
C LEU A 70 3.63 -35.49 -5.08
N ILE A 71 3.77 -36.24 -3.98
CA ILE A 71 3.36 -35.78 -2.64
C ILE A 71 4.19 -34.57 -2.22
N VAL A 72 5.53 -34.65 -2.33
CA VAL A 72 6.42 -33.55 -1.97
C VAL A 72 6.13 -32.29 -2.78
N ASN A 73 5.99 -32.40 -4.11
CA ASN A 73 5.66 -31.25 -4.95
C ASN A 73 4.30 -30.64 -4.61
N THR A 74 3.32 -31.46 -4.24
CA THR A 74 1.99 -30.99 -3.84
C THR A 74 2.07 -30.20 -2.52
N ILE A 75 2.77 -30.73 -1.52
CA ILE A 75 2.99 -30.06 -0.24
C ILE A 75 3.72 -28.72 -0.47
N MET A 76 4.77 -28.70 -1.28
CA MET A 76 5.52 -27.46 -1.58
C MET A 76 4.69 -26.40 -2.30
N ARG A 77 3.69 -26.79 -3.10
CA ARG A 77 2.73 -25.86 -3.71
C ARG A 77 1.75 -25.33 -2.68
N ILE A 78 1.24 -26.15 -1.76
CA ILE A 78 0.31 -25.72 -0.71
C ILE A 78 1.00 -24.72 0.23
N VAL A 79 2.21 -25.03 0.69
CA VAL A 79 3.00 -24.12 1.53
C VAL A 79 3.25 -22.81 0.78
N GLY A 80 3.69 -22.90 -0.48
CA GLY A 80 3.95 -21.71 -1.29
C GLY A 80 2.71 -20.86 -1.52
N PHE A 81 1.58 -21.49 -1.80
CA PHE A 81 0.29 -20.84 -1.93
C PHE A 81 -0.11 -20.12 -0.64
N GLY A 82 0.02 -20.78 0.51
CA GLY A 82 -0.33 -20.22 1.82
C GLY A 82 0.48 -18.96 2.13
N VAL A 83 1.81 -19.05 2.05
CA VAL A 83 2.68 -17.89 2.34
C VAL A 83 2.43 -16.74 1.37
N LYS A 84 2.33 -17.02 0.06
CA LYS A 84 2.08 -15.97 -0.94
C LYS A 84 0.70 -15.33 -0.77
N SER A 85 -0.33 -16.11 -0.43
CA SER A 85 -1.68 -15.59 -0.18
C SER A 85 -1.71 -14.66 1.02
N ILE A 86 -1.02 -15.02 2.11
CA ILE A 86 -0.89 -14.16 3.30
C ILE A 86 -0.19 -12.85 2.93
N THR A 87 0.93 -12.92 2.20
CA THR A 87 1.66 -11.72 1.76
C THR A 87 0.81 -10.82 0.84
N ILE A 88 0.06 -11.40 -0.10
CA ILE A 88 -0.88 -10.65 -0.95
C ILE A 88 -1.95 -9.98 -0.09
N MET A 89 -2.54 -10.69 0.88
CA MET A 89 -3.57 -10.16 1.75
C MET A 89 -3.07 -8.96 2.55
N PHE A 90 -1.89 -9.06 3.17
CA PHE A 90 -1.26 -7.93 3.87
C PHE A 90 -0.90 -6.78 2.93
N GLY A 91 -0.41 -7.07 1.73
CA GLY A 91 -0.10 -6.06 0.73
C GLY A 91 -1.33 -5.28 0.28
N LEU A 92 -2.43 -5.98 -0.02
CA LEU A 92 -3.70 -5.37 -0.38
C LEU A 92 -4.33 -4.59 0.78
N ALA A 93 -4.30 -5.13 2.00
CA ALA A 93 -4.79 -4.43 3.19
C ALA A 93 -4.01 -3.13 3.44
N SER A 94 -2.68 -3.16 3.31
CA SER A 94 -1.83 -1.98 3.43
C SER A 94 -2.13 -0.94 2.35
N LEU A 95 -2.34 -1.39 1.11
CA LEU A 95 -2.67 -0.50 -0.01
C LEU A 95 -4.06 0.13 0.16
N LEU A 96 -5.05 -0.64 0.63
CA LEU A 96 -6.38 -0.13 0.97
C LEU A 96 -6.31 0.89 2.11
N ALA A 97 -5.58 0.59 3.19
CA ALA A 97 -5.39 1.51 4.30
C ALA A 97 -4.73 2.83 3.85
N LEU A 98 -3.71 2.76 2.98
CA LEU A 98 -3.07 3.94 2.40
C LEU A 98 -4.03 4.76 1.54
N VAL A 99 -4.88 4.12 0.73
CA VAL A 99 -5.87 4.82 -0.10
C VAL A 99 -6.89 5.54 0.78
N VAL A 100 -7.43 4.86 1.79
CA VAL A 100 -8.38 5.46 2.74
C VAL A 100 -7.73 6.62 3.50
N ALA A 101 -6.53 6.43 4.03
CA ALA A 101 -5.78 7.47 4.74
C ALA A 101 -5.50 8.68 3.85
N GLY A 102 -5.11 8.47 2.59
CA GLY A 102 -4.89 9.57 1.63
C GLY A 102 -6.16 10.35 1.34
N ILE A 103 -7.29 9.66 1.11
CA ILE A 103 -8.59 10.32 0.91
C ILE A 103 -8.97 11.17 2.12
N LEU A 104 -8.88 10.61 3.34
CA LEU A 104 -9.15 11.35 4.58
C LEU A 104 -8.21 12.55 4.75
N PHE A 105 -6.93 12.38 4.43
CA PHE A 105 -5.95 13.47 4.46
C PHE A 105 -6.34 14.59 3.49
N PHE A 106 -6.79 14.27 2.27
CA PHE A 106 -7.28 15.27 1.31
C PHE A 106 -8.52 16.01 1.81
N PHE A 107 -9.47 15.32 2.43
CA PHE A 107 -10.62 15.97 3.07
C PHE A 107 -10.18 16.97 4.15
N VAL A 108 -9.25 16.56 5.02
CA VAL A 108 -8.69 17.44 6.04
C VAL A 108 -7.94 18.62 5.40
N TRP A 109 -7.15 18.38 4.35
CA TRP A 109 -6.39 19.43 3.65
C TRP A 109 -7.30 20.52 3.06
N ILE A 110 -8.40 20.13 2.42
CA ILE A 110 -9.37 21.07 1.84
C ILE A 110 -9.99 21.96 2.92
N LEU A 111 -10.31 21.37 4.06
CA LEU A 111 -10.93 22.06 5.21
C LEU A 111 -9.91 22.77 6.11
N LEU A 112 -8.61 22.52 5.93
CA LEU A 112 -7.54 22.98 6.80
C LEU A 112 -7.57 24.50 7.06
N PRO A 113 -7.79 25.38 6.07
CA PRO A 113 -7.87 26.82 6.33
C PRO A 113 -9.05 27.20 7.26
N VAL A 114 -10.18 26.50 7.13
CA VAL A 114 -11.36 26.71 7.99
C VAL A 114 -11.15 26.13 9.38
N ILE A 115 -10.53 24.95 9.48
CA ILE A 115 -10.20 24.30 10.75
C ILE A 115 -9.24 25.18 11.55
N ILE A 116 -8.17 25.69 10.93
CA ILE A 116 -7.17 26.53 11.60
C ILE A 116 -7.81 27.82 12.11
N THR A 117 -8.60 28.50 11.28
CA THR A 117 -9.28 29.75 11.69
C THR A 117 -10.28 29.48 12.82
N GLY A 118 -11.07 28.41 12.75
CA GLY A 118 -11.99 28.01 13.82
C GLY A 118 -11.28 27.67 15.14
N LEU A 119 -10.19 26.90 15.08
CA LEU A 119 -9.38 26.56 16.26
C LEU A 119 -8.75 27.81 16.89
N PHE A 120 -8.31 28.76 16.07
CA PHE A 120 -7.76 30.01 16.56
C PHE A 120 -8.79 30.84 17.34
N PHE A 121 -9.99 31.05 16.77
CA PHE A 121 -11.04 31.81 17.44
C PHE A 121 -11.59 31.12 18.69
N THR A 122 -11.78 29.81 18.66
CA THR A 122 -12.21 29.05 19.84
C THR A 122 -11.17 29.07 20.95
N GLY A 123 -9.87 29.04 20.61
CA GLY A 123 -8.77 29.23 21.55
C GLY A 123 -8.80 30.61 22.21
N LEU A 124 -8.95 31.68 21.42
CA LEU A 124 -9.05 33.04 21.94
C LEU A 124 -10.27 33.22 22.86
N PHE A 125 -11.42 32.67 22.49
CA PHE A 125 -12.64 32.76 23.29
C PHE A 125 -12.44 32.13 24.68
N LYS A 126 -11.80 30.97 24.76
CA LYS A 126 -11.48 30.28 26.02
C LYS A 126 -10.42 30.99 26.89
N LEU A 127 -9.69 31.95 26.34
CA LEU A 127 -8.73 32.74 27.11
C LEU A 127 -9.37 33.97 27.75
N VAL A 128 -10.48 34.46 27.18
CA VAL A 128 -11.18 35.68 27.61
C VAL A 128 -12.34 35.38 28.55
N VAL A 129 -12.98 34.22 28.39
CA VAL A 129 -14.07 33.70 29.25
C VAL A 129 -13.49 32.66 30.21
#